data_AF-A0A523IEZ5-F1
#
_entry.id   AF-A0A523IEZ5-F1
#
_cell.length_a   1.000
_cell.length_b   1.000
_cell.length_c   1.000
_cell.angle_alpha   90.00
_cell.angle_beta   90.00
_cell.angle_gamma   90.00
#
_symmetry.space_group_name_H-M   'P 1'
#
loop_
_entity.id
_entity.type
_entity.pdbx_description
1 polymer ?
#
loop_
_entity_poly.entity_id
_entity_poly.type
_entity_poly.pdbx_seq_one_letter_code
_entity_poly.pdbx_strand_id
1 'polypeptide(L)'
;MKIVRTAATLALLILSSIGASRCGPAGGIQLDHAIKFDGLDSARVMKLVPRGERVKLEDANGELLARFTLEAGRLRVERAPRDLVGFVVPAGEGGRGLQILDARGGKLIYQLVRQPDGDLQLEDEGHNVLYVSKLRDYGFKTVDADGAVQSRVRVKLEKISLRDASGRTTLFTRDAIPAAAMACFTLGDLSLEFQTGLALGVIHWGLETP
;
A
#
# COMPACT_ATOMS: atom_id res chain seq x y z
N MET A 1 -21.17 70.27 -27.18
CA MET A 1 -21.93 69.27 -27.96
C MET A 1 -20.91 68.21 -28.40
N LYS A 2 -21.01 66.90 -28.17
CA LYS A 2 -22.08 66.00 -27.71
C LYS A 2 -21.47 65.01 -26.70
N ILE A 3 -22.29 64.67 -25.71
CA ILE A 3 -22.14 63.56 -24.78
C ILE A 3 -22.46 62.26 -25.54
N VAL A 4 -21.66 61.20 -25.37
CA VAL A 4 -22.16 59.83 -25.52
C VAL A 4 -21.61 59.01 -24.36
N ARG A 5 -22.52 58.68 -23.43
CA ARG A 5 -22.35 57.69 -22.37
C ARG A 5 -22.68 56.33 -22.98
N THR A 6 -21.81 55.35 -22.81
CA THR A 6 -22.16 53.94 -23.05
C THR A 6 -21.98 53.19 -21.76
N ALA A 7 -23.11 52.80 -21.17
CA ALA A 7 -23.19 51.90 -20.05
C ALA A 7 -22.87 50.46 -20.54
N ALA A 8 -22.10 49.72 -19.75
CA ALA A 8 -21.99 48.27 -19.91
C ALA A 8 -22.01 47.62 -18.52
N THR A 9 -23.22 47.21 -18.16
CA THR A 9 -23.61 45.95 -17.52
C THR A 9 -22.66 45.29 -16.53
N LEU A 10 -23.11 45.35 -15.29
CA LEU A 10 -22.80 44.51 -14.13
C LEU A 10 -22.81 43.01 -14.49
N ALA A 11 -21.70 42.30 -14.24
CA ALA A 11 -21.67 40.84 -14.17
C ALA A 11 -21.29 40.43 -12.74
N LEU A 12 -22.32 40.03 -11.99
CA LEU A 12 -22.24 39.34 -10.72
C LEU A 12 -21.90 37.88 -11.01
N LEU A 13 -20.78 37.36 -10.48
CA LEU A 13 -20.53 35.92 -10.44
C LEU A 13 -20.05 35.53 -9.04
N ILE A 14 -20.85 34.65 -8.47
CA ILE A 14 -20.88 34.17 -7.09
C ILE A 14 -19.88 33.01 -6.93
N LEU A 15 -19.34 32.91 -5.71
CA LEU A 15 -18.59 31.83 -5.06
C LEU A 15 -18.49 30.48 -5.79
N SER A 16 -17.29 29.88 -5.71
CA SER A 16 -16.98 28.48 -5.29
C SER A 16 -15.48 28.28 -5.52
N SER A 17 -14.64 27.78 -4.62
CA SER A 17 -14.86 26.70 -3.68
C SER A 17 -13.77 26.77 -2.59
N ILE A 18 -14.21 26.65 -1.35
CA ILE A 18 -13.36 26.25 -0.23
C ILE A 18 -12.78 24.89 -0.62
N GLY A 19 -11.45 24.80 -0.69
CA GLY A 19 -10.76 23.53 -0.80
C GLY A 19 -11.16 22.68 0.40
N ALA A 20 -12.05 21.71 0.18
CA ALA A 20 -12.28 20.65 1.13
C ALA A 20 -10.99 19.84 1.19
N SER A 21 -10.12 20.19 2.15
CA SER A 21 -9.15 19.26 2.68
C SER A 21 -9.95 18.00 3.02
N ARG A 22 -9.76 16.93 2.23
CA ARG A 22 -10.29 15.62 2.56
C ARG A 22 -9.62 15.24 3.88
N CYS A 23 -10.31 15.55 4.98
CA CYS A 23 -10.03 14.99 6.27
C CYS A 23 -10.20 13.49 6.06
N GLY A 24 -9.08 12.77 5.96
CA GLY A 24 -9.09 11.32 5.94
C GLY A 24 -9.87 10.82 7.16
N PRO A 25 -10.60 9.72 7.07
CA PRO A 25 -11.38 9.22 8.20
C PRO A 25 -10.47 9.11 9.42
N ALA A 26 -10.91 9.70 10.54
CA ALA A 26 -10.37 9.44 11.86
C ALA A 26 -10.70 7.99 12.22
N GLY A 27 -9.91 7.05 11.70
CA GLY A 27 -10.16 5.63 11.80
C GLY A 27 -8.84 4.87 11.67
N GLY A 28 -8.66 3.85 12.51
CA GLY A 28 -7.52 2.96 12.44
C GLY A 28 -7.42 2.24 11.09
N ILE A 29 -6.42 1.37 10.97
CA ILE A 29 -6.23 0.54 9.80
C ILE A 29 -7.48 -0.33 9.61
N GLN A 30 -8.14 -0.22 8.45
CA GLN A 30 -9.42 -0.86 8.17
C GLN A 30 -9.26 -2.36 7.94
N LEU A 31 -9.18 -3.10 9.04
CA LEU A 31 -9.19 -4.57 9.07
C LEU A 31 -10.22 -5.01 10.10
N ASP A 32 -11.34 -5.56 9.65
CA ASP A 32 -12.45 -5.95 10.52
C ASP A 32 -12.19 -7.25 11.28
N HIS A 33 -11.29 -8.08 10.76
CA HIS A 33 -10.91 -9.37 11.34
C HIS A 33 -9.44 -9.68 11.06
N ALA A 34 -8.95 -10.73 11.72
CA ALA A 34 -7.58 -11.17 11.49
C ALA A 34 -7.45 -11.83 10.11
N ILE A 35 -6.48 -11.39 9.31
CA ILE A 35 -6.13 -12.02 8.03
C ILE A 35 -5.10 -13.11 8.27
N LYS A 36 -5.37 -14.29 7.74
CA LYS A 36 -4.60 -15.51 7.94
C LYS A 36 -3.92 -15.90 6.63
N PHE A 37 -2.62 -16.17 6.70
CA PHE A 37 -1.84 -16.60 5.56
C PHE A 37 -1.31 -18.01 5.78
N ASP A 38 -1.66 -18.92 4.89
CA ASP A 38 -1.27 -20.32 4.94
C ASP A 38 -0.28 -20.64 3.81
N GLY A 39 0.58 -21.64 4.04
CA GLY A 39 1.59 -22.13 3.11
C GLY A 39 1.08 -23.22 2.17
N LEU A 40 1.99 -23.84 1.40
CA LEU A 40 1.64 -24.87 0.40
C LEU A 40 0.87 -26.07 0.99
N ASP A 41 1.24 -26.49 2.20
CA ASP A 41 0.66 -27.59 2.97
C ASP A 41 -0.61 -27.19 3.72
N SER A 42 -1.11 -25.98 3.51
CA SER A 42 -2.20 -25.36 4.28
C SER A 42 -1.89 -25.18 5.77
N ALA A 43 -0.62 -25.29 6.18
CA ALA A 43 -0.21 -24.87 7.50
C ALA A 43 -0.20 -23.35 7.59
N ARG A 44 -0.63 -22.81 8.73
CA ARG A 44 -0.54 -21.36 9.00
C ARG A 44 0.92 -20.93 8.97
N VAL A 45 1.23 -19.88 8.23
CA VAL A 45 2.57 -19.26 8.18
C VAL A 45 2.59 -17.99 9.04
N MET A 46 1.59 -17.13 8.85
CA MET A 46 1.50 -15.86 9.58
C MET A 46 0.07 -15.33 9.60
N LYS A 47 -0.20 -14.35 10.44
CA LYS A 47 -1.49 -13.65 10.51
C LYS A 47 -1.34 -12.19 10.87
N LEU A 48 -2.22 -11.36 10.31
CA LEU A 48 -2.39 -9.96 10.67
C LEU A 48 -3.55 -9.85 11.66
N VAL A 49 -3.30 -9.30 12.85
CA VAL A 49 -4.28 -9.21 13.92
C VAL A 49 -4.56 -7.74 14.23
N PRO A 50 -5.73 -7.20 13.84
CA PRO A 50 -6.10 -5.83 14.14
C PRO A 50 -6.46 -5.63 15.62
N ARG A 51 -6.08 -4.46 16.15
CA ARG A 51 -6.26 -4.00 17.53
C ARG A 51 -6.40 -2.47 17.54
N GLY A 52 -7.58 -1.97 17.13
CA GLY A 52 -7.83 -0.53 17.02
C GLY A 52 -6.92 0.10 15.95
N GLU A 53 -6.11 1.08 16.34
CA GLU A 53 -5.14 1.75 15.45
C GLU A 53 -3.85 0.95 15.22
N ARG A 54 -3.78 -0.28 15.75
CA ARG A 54 -2.61 -1.15 15.65
C ARG A 54 -2.94 -2.44 14.92
N VAL A 55 -1.97 -2.96 14.19
CA VAL A 55 -2.00 -4.30 13.62
C VAL A 55 -0.75 -5.05 14.09
N LYS A 56 -0.91 -6.30 14.51
CA LYS A 56 0.22 -7.20 14.79
C LYS A 56 0.40 -8.15 13.62
N LEU A 57 1.65 -8.37 13.22
CA LEU A 57 2.03 -9.53 12.44
C LEU A 57 2.54 -10.59 13.41
N GLU A 58 1.87 -11.75 13.42
CA GLU A 58 2.23 -12.90 14.24
C GLU A 58 2.57 -14.09 13.34
N ASP A 59 3.49 -14.94 13.78
CA ASP A 59 3.85 -16.18 13.10
C ASP A 59 2.78 -17.29 13.29
N ALA A 60 3.12 -18.51 12.87
CA ALA A 60 2.29 -19.70 13.05
C ALA A 60 1.97 -20.02 14.52
N ASN A 61 2.91 -19.76 15.43
CA ASN A 61 2.81 -20.04 16.86
C ASN A 61 2.14 -18.90 17.65
N GLY A 62 1.85 -17.77 16.99
CA GLY A 62 1.33 -16.57 17.64
C GLY A 62 2.42 -15.68 18.24
N GLU A 63 3.69 -15.95 17.95
CA GLU A 63 4.79 -15.08 18.31
C GLU A 63 4.74 -13.80 17.49
N LEU A 64 4.97 -12.67 18.14
CA LEU A 64 4.97 -11.37 17.47
C LEU A 64 6.20 -11.26 16.57
N LEU A 65 6.00 -10.99 15.29
CA LEU A 65 7.05 -10.68 14.32
C LEU A 65 7.21 -9.17 14.12
N ALA A 66 6.09 -8.45 14.00
CA ALA A 66 6.09 -7.00 13.82
C ALA A 66 4.80 -6.34 14.34
N ARG A 67 4.88 -5.04 14.61
CA ARG A 67 3.75 -4.19 15.01
C ARG A 67 3.69 -2.98 14.09
N PHE A 68 2.47 -2.65 13.70
CA PHE A 68 2.14 -1.50 12.87
C PHE A 68 1.22 -0.60 13.67
N THR A 69 1.55 0.68 13.79
CA THR A 69 0.72 1.65 14.52
C THR A 69 0.50 2.85 13.62
N LEU A 70 -0.77 3.18 13.35
CA LEU A 70 -1.11 4.41 12.67
C LEU A 70 -1.02 5.57 13.68
N GLU A 71 -0.12 6.52 13.43
CA GLU A 71 0.06 7.70 14.27
C GLU A 71 0.31 8.91 13.37
N ALA A 72 -0.36 10.04 13.60
CA ALA A 72 -0.12 11.30 12.87
C ALA A 72 -0.09 11.14 11.32
N GLY A 73 -0.96 10.31 10.75
CA GLY A 73 -1.05 10.10 9.30
C GLY A 73 0.07 9.26 8.68
N ARG A 74 0.90 8.61 9.51
CA ARG A 74 1.96 7.69 9.10
C ARG A 74 1.81 6.34 9.79
N LEU A 75 2.21 5.28 9.11
CA LEU A 75 2.22 3.93 9.65
C LEU A 75 3.61 3.63 10.21
N ARG A 76 3.75 3.69 11.53
CA ARG A 76 4.96 3.29 12.25
C ARG A 76 5.17 1.78 12.12
N VAL A 77 6.36 1.35 11.68
CA VAL A 77 6.73 -0.06 11.48
C VAL A 77 7.75 -0.47 12.54
N GLU A 78 7.36 -1.39 13.41
CA GLU A 78 8.23 -1.93 14.47
C GLU A 78 8.45 -3.42 14.27
N ARG A 79 9.71 -3.86 14.25
CA ARG A 79 10.06 -5.27 14.39
C ARG A 79 9.96 -5.69 15.86
N ALA A 80 9.52 -6.91 16.10
CA ALA A 80 9.51 -7.46 17.46
C ALA A 80 10.94 -7.56 18.03
N PRO A 81 11.12 -7.30 19.35
CA PRO A 81 10.08 -6.98 20.31
C PRO A 81 9.57 -5.52 20.25
N ARG A 82 10.40 -4.55 19.85
CA ARG A 82 10.13 -3.09 19.88
C ARG A 82 11.14 -2.26 19.07
N ASP A 83 11.74 -2.84 18.03
CA ASP A 83 12.73 -2.16 17.19
C ASP A 83 12.03 -1.32 16.10
N LEU A 84 12.12 0.01 16.17
CA LEU A 84 11.56 0.90 15.15
C LEU A 84 12.43 0.83 13.90
N VAL A 85 11.90 0.24 12.83
CA VAL A 85 12.66 0.08 11.57
C VAL A 85 12.36 1.19 10.56
N GLY A 86 11.18 1.83 10.66
CA GLY A 86 10.81 2.90 9.74
C GLY A 86 9.34 3.30 9.78
N PHE A 87 8.93 4.02 8.75
CA PHE A 87 7.55 4.47 8.56
C PHE A 87 7.09 4.19 7.14
N VAL A 88 5.82 3.83 6.97
CA VAL A 88 5.14 3.89 5.67
C VAL A 88 4.23 5.10 5.68
N VAL A 89 4.33 5.94 4.66
CA VAL A 89 3.57 7.17 4.52
C VAL A 89 2.97 7.26 3.12
N PRO A 90 1.84 7.98 2.92
CA PRO A 90 1.44 8.35 1.58
C PRO A 90 2.53 9.22 0.95
N ALA A 91 2.74 9.08 -0.36
CA ALA A 91 3.62 10.00 -1.07
C ALA A 91 3.12 11.44 -0.88
N GLY A 92 4.05 12.40 -0.83
CA GLY A 92 3.74 13.81 -0.66
C GLY A 92 2.84 14.41 -1.75
N GLU A 93 2.53 15.70 -1.66
CA GLU A 93 1.58 16.37 -2.55
C GLU A 93 1.88 16.13 -4.05
N GLY A 94 0.91 15.59 -4.79
CA GLY A 94 1.07 15.19 -6.20
C GLY A 94 1.68 13.81 -6.44
N GLY A 95 2.21 13.16 -5.40
CA GLY A 95 2.73 11.79 -5.45
C GLY A 95 1.62 10.74 -5.54
N ARG A 96 1.86 9.67 -6.31
CA ARG A 96 0.95 8.53 -6.45
C ARG A 96 1.55 7.33 -5.74
N GLY A 97 1.04 6.98 -4.56
CA GLY A 97 1.40 5.74 -3.86
C GLY A 97 1.93 5.94 -2.45
N LEU A 98 2.91 5.13 -2.04
CA LEU A 98 3.44 5.08 -0.68
C LEU A 98 4.96 5.24 -0.67
N GLN A 99 5.49 5.75 0.42
CA GLN A 99 6.92 5.85 0.68
C GLN A 99 7.28 5.08 1.95
N ILE A 100 8.44 4.43 1.92
CA ILE A 100 9.10 3.86 3.09
C ILE A 100 10.18 4.86 3.52
N LEU A 101 10.07 5.34 4.75
CA LEU A 101 11.06 6.21 5.39
C LEU A 101 11.86 5.44 6.44
N ASP A 102 13.07 5.91 6.70
CA ASP A 102 13.93 5.38 7.75
C ASP A 102 13.34 5.52 9.16
N ALA A 103 13.99 4.91 10.16
CA ALA A 103 13.56 4.96 11.56
C ALA A 103 13.51 6.38 12.15
N ARG A 104 14.23 7.34 11.54
CA ARG A 104 14.17 8.76 11.91
C ARG A 104 13.01 9.49 11.23
N GLY A 105 12.39 8.87 10.22
CA GLY A 105 11.27 9.40 9.45
C GLY A 105 11.65 10.52 8.49
N GLY A 106 12.93 10.67 8.18
CA GLY A 106 13.44 11.81 7.39
C GLY A 106 14.09 11.41 6.08
N LYS A 107 14.53 10.14 5.94
CA LYS A 107 15.18 9.65 4.73
C LYS A 107 14.27 8.68 3.98
N LEU A 108 14.02 8.94 2.70
CA LEU A 108 13.37 8.00 1.79
C LEU A 108 14.27 6.77 1.60
N ILE A 109 13.69 5.57 1.75
CA ILE A 109 14.36 4.30 1.44
C ILE A 109 13.81 3.74 0.13
N TYR A 110 12.48 3.64 0.03
CA TYR A 110 11.80 3.13 -1.14
C TYR A 110 10.50 3.87 -1.39
N GLN A 111 10.01 3.83 -2.62
CA GLN A 111 8.71 4.35 -3.02
C GLN A 111 7.93 3.30 -3.80
N LEU A 112 6.72 2.99 -3.35
CA LEU A 112 5.75 2.20 -4.12
C LEU A 112 4.87 3.16 -4.92
N VAL A 113 5.07 3.22 -6.22
CA VAL A 113 4.33 4.10 -7.14
C VAL A 113 3.15 3.36 -7.76
N ARG A 114 1.97 3.97 -7.71
CA ARG A 114 0.80 3.50 -8.47
C ARG A 114 0.79 4.13 -9.85
N GLN A 115 0.75 3.31 -10.89
CA GLN A 115 0.67 3.75 -12.28
C GLN A 115 -0.79 3.85 -12.77
N PRO A 116 -1.08 4.70 -13.78
CA PRO A 116 -2.44 4.89 -14.32
C PRO A 116 -3.11 3.62 -14.84
N ASP A 117 -2.32 2.66 -15.32
CA ASP A 117 -2.78 1.37 -15.85
C ASP A 117 -3.07 0.34 -14.75
N GLY A 118 -2.85 0.71 -13.48
CA GLY A 118 -3.03 -0.15 -12.34
C GLY A 118 -1.77 -0.89 -11.89
N ASP A 119 -0.66 -0.78 -12.62
CA ASP A 119 0.61 -1.38 -12.23
C ASP A 119 1.15 -0.71 -10.95
N LEU A 120 1.91 -1.48 -10.16
CA LEU A 120 2.65 -0.99 -9.01
C LEU A 120 4.15 -1.09 -9.32
N GLN A 121 4.90 -0.02 -9.07
CA GLN A 121 6.36 0.03 -9.22
C GLN A 121 7.01 0.26 -7.88
N LEU A 122 8.02 -0.55 -7.53
CA LEU A 122 8.89 -0.25 -6.40
C LEU A 122 10.16 0.44 -6.93
N GLU A 123 10.42 1.62 -6.39
CA GLU A 123 11.61 2.43 -6.66
C GLU A 123 12.47 2.56 -5.41
N ASP A 124 13.79 2.71 -5.60
CA ASP A 124 14.73 3.09 -4.54
C ASP A 124 14.79 4.61 -4.31
N GLU A 125 15.68 5.07 -3.43
CA GLU A 125 15.91 6.49 -3.15
C GLU A 125 16.36 7.32 -4.37
N GLY A 126 16.93 6.67 -5.38
CA GLY A 126 17.39 7.27 -6.63
C GLY A 126 16.37 7.19 -7.76
N HIS A 127 15.13 6.75 -7.48
CA HIS A 127 14.09 6.48 -8.48
C HIS A 127 14.43 5.38 -9.49
N ASN A 128 15.36 4.48 -9.15
CA ASN A 128 15.59 3.28 -9.96
C ASN A 128 14.48 2.28 -9.69
N VAL A 129 13.85 1.78 -10.75
CA VAL A 129 12.81 0.75 -10.66
C VAL A 129 13.46 -0.59 -10.29
N LEU A 130 13.09 -1.13 -9.13
CA LEU A 130 13.54 -2.44 -8.66
C LEU A 130 12.58 -3.55 -9.09
N TYR A 131 11.28 -3.29 -8.98
CA TYR A 131 10.24 -4.24 -9.37
C TYR A 131 9.05 -3.55 -10.02
N VAL A 132 8.39 -4.27 -10.92
CA VAL A 132 7.08 -3.89 -11.46
C VAL A 132 6.09 -5.03 -11.24
N SER A 133 5.09 -4.79 -10.39
CA SER A 133 3.92 -5.65 -10.21
C SER A 133 2.86 -5.24 -11.20
N LYS A 134 2.79 -5.96 -12.32
CA LYS A 134 1.89 -5.65 -13.44
C LYS A 134 0.49 -6.22 -13.23
N LEU A 135 -0.54 -5.40 -13.36
CA LEU A 135 -1.95 -5.80 -13.21
C LEU A 135 -2.39 -6.67 -14.40
N ARG A 136 -3.02 -7.79 -14.11
CA ARG A 136 -3.52 -8.78 -15.09
C ARG A 136 -4.95 -9.19 -14.72
N ASP A 137 -5.62 -9.84 -15.65
CA ASP A 137 -6.96 -10.42 -15.46
C ASP A 137 -7.05 -11.36 -14.25
N TYR A 138 -5.95 -12.08 -13.94
CA TYR A 138 -5.88 -12.99 -12.80
C TYR A 138 -5.35 -12.35 -11.50
N GLY A 139 -4.92 -11.08 -11.48
CA GLY A 139 -4.23 -10.47 -10.34
C GLY A 139 -2.96 -9.72 -10.74
N PHE A 140 -1.81 -10.04 -10.16
CA PHE A 140 -0.55 -9.35 -10.45
C PHE A 140 0.56 -10.30 -10.93
N LYS A 141 1.42 -9.81 -11.81
CA LYS A 141 2.69 -10.46 -12.19
C LYS A 141 3.84 -9.52 -11.84
N THR A 142 4.68 -9.94 -10.89
CA THR A 142 5.84 -9.16 -10.49
C THR A 142 7.06 -9.57 -11.30
N VAL A 143 7.72 -8.57 -11.89
CA VAL A 143 9.01 -8.71 -12.57
C VAL A 143 10.04 -7.81 -11.90
N ASP A 144 11.31 -8.19 -11.97
CA ASP A 144 12.42 -7.33 -11.57
C ASP A 144 12.77 -6.28 -12.65
N ALA A 145 13.83 -5.51 -12.40
CA ALA A 145 14.36 -4.50 -13.32
C ALA A 145 14.75 -5.06 -14.70
N ASP A 146 15.23 -6.31 -14.76
CA ASP A 146 15.59 -7.01 -16.00
C ASP A 146 14.36 -7.60 -16.72
N GLY A 147 13.18 -7.50 -16.12
CA GLY A 147 11.94 -8.05 -16.64
C GLY A 147 11.76 -9.54 -16.38
N ALA A 148 12.64 -10.18 -15.61
CA ALA A 148 12.49 -11.57 -15.24
C ALA A 148 11.36 -11.73 -14.22
N VAL A 149 10.57 -12.79 -14.38
CA VAL A 149 9.39 -13.02 -13.53
C VAL A 149 9.84 -13.55 -12.18
N GLN A 150 9.51 -12.81 -11.13
CA GLN A 150 9.85 -13.17 -9.75
C GLN A 150 8.71 -13.93 -9.08
N SER A 151 7.48 -13.47 -9.29
CA SER A 151 6.30 -14.08 -8.65
C SER A 151 4.99 -13.60 -9.28
N ARG A 152 3.89 -14.21 -8.84
CA ARG A 152 2.53 -13.90 -9.30
C ARG A 152 1.56 -13.91 -8.14
N VAL A 153 0.68 -12.92 -8.09
CA VAL A 153 -0.53 -12.94 -7.29
C VAL A 153 -1.67 -13.42 -8.16
N ARG A 154 -2.36 -14.48 -7.76
CA ARG A 154 -3.56 -15.00 -8.44
C ARG A 154 -4.77 -14.95 -7.53
N VAL A 155 -5.81 -14.28 -8.00
CA VAL A 155 -7.15 -14.25 -7.41
C VAL A 155 -7.98 -15.35 -8.07
N LYS A 156 -8.58 -16.23 -7.27
CA LYS A 156 -9.50 -17.27 -7.75
C LYS A 156 -10.58 -17.52 -6.71
N LEU A 157 -11.83 -17.25 -7.08
CA LEU A 157 -12.99 -17.36 -6.16
C LEU A 157 -12.72 -16.55 -4.88
N GLU A 158 -12.67 -17.22 -3.75
CA GLU A 158 -12.46 -16.67 -2.40
C GLU A 158 -11.01 -16.86 -1.92
N LYS A 159 -10.06 -17.07 -2.83
CA LYS A 159 -8.65 -17.32 -2.49
C LYS A 159 -7.74 -16.43 -3.30
N ILE A 160 -6.82 -15.77 -2.60
CA ILE A 160 -5.69 -15.06 -3.21
C ILE A 160 -4.41 -15.84 -2.87
N SER A 161 -3.62 -16.14 -3.89
CA SER A 161 -2.38 -16.92 -3.76
C SER A 161 -1.20 -16.15 -4.32
N LEU A 162 -0.10 -16.12 -3.58
CA LEU A 162 1.21 -15.73 -4.06
C LEU A 162 1.95 -16.98 -4.52
N ARG A 163 2.50 -16.90 -5.72
CA ARG A 163 3.22 -17.98 -6.39
C ARG A 163 4.60 -17.52 -6.76
N ASP A 164 5.60 -18.37 -6.57
CA ASP A 164 6.96 -18.11 -7.01
C ASP A 164 7.08 -18.12 -8.55
N ALA A 165 8.28 -17.85 -9.07
CA ALA A 165 8.57 -17.82 -10.50
C ALA A 165 8.18 -19.13 -11.22
N SER A 166 8.36 -20.28 -10.54
CA SER A 166 8.00 -21.62 -11.01
C SER A 166 6.49 -21.89 -11.02
N GLY A 167 5.71 -21.02 -10.39
CA GLY A 167 4.24 -21.12 -10.31
C GLY A 167 3.76 -21.91 -9.09
N ARG A 168 4.64 -22.32 -8.19
CA ARG A 168 4.30 -22.99 -6.93
C ARG A 168 3.77 -21.96 -5.93
N THR A 169 2.70 -22.31 -5.22
CA THR A 169 2.13 -21.43 -4.18
C THR A 169 3.05 -21.42 -2.97
N THR A 170 3.48 -20.24 -2.54
CA THR A 170 4.31 -20.05 -1.33
C THR A 170 3.49 -19.51 -0.18
N LEU A 171 2.45 -18.73 -0.48
CA LEU A 171 1.57 -18.11 0.51
C LEU A 171 0.17 -17.95 -0.08
N PHE A 172 -0.88 -18.15 0.72
CA PHE A 172 -2.24 -17.80 0.31
C PHE A 172 -3.10 -17.36 1.48
N THR A 173 -4.18 -16.64 1.19
CA THR A 173 -5.23 -16.33 2.16
C THR A 173 -6.61 -16.58 1.54
N ARG A 174 -7.58 -16.87 2.42
CA ARG A 174 -9.01 -16.92 2.09
C ARG A 174 -9.77 -15.74 2.69
N ASP A 175 -9.12 -14.94 3.53
CA ASP A 175 -9.71 -13.73 4.06
C ASP A 175 -9.68 -12.66 2.97
N ALA A 176 -10.64 -11.73 3.05
CA ALA A 176 -10.74 -10.65 2.08
C ALA A 176 -9.54 -9.71 2.23
N ILE A 177 -8.73 -9.62 1.18
CA ILE A 177 -7.63 -8.66 1.06
C ILE A 177 -7.54 -8.18 -0.40
N PRO A 178 -7.25 -6.91 -0.68
CA PRO A 178 -7.01 -6.46 -2.04
C PRO A 178 -5.81 -7.18 -2.69
N ALA A 179 -5.92 -7.51 -3.98
CA ALA A 179 -4.82 -8.13 -4.71
C ALA A 179 -3.56 -7.23 -4.77
N ALA A 180 -3.75 -5.90 -4.79
CA ALA A 180 -2.66 -4.92 -4.72
C ALA A 180 -1.90 -5.00 -3.39
N ALA A 181 -2.60 -5.19 -2.27
CA ALA A 181 -1.97 -5.40 -0.97
C ALA A 181 -1.21 -6.74 -0.93
N MET A 182 -1.78 -7.81 -1.50
CA MET A 182 -1.06 -9.09 -1.64
C MET A 182 0.20 -8.96 -2.51
N ALA A 183 0.18 -8.09 -3.52
CA ALA A 183 1.32 -7.83 -4.39
C ALA A 183 2.47 -7.09 -3.68
N CYS A 184 2.30 -6.59 -2.46
CA CYS A 184 3.42 -6.04 -1.69
C CYS A 184 4.34 -7.14 -1.15
N PHE A 185 3.82 -8.36 -0.93
CA PHE A 185 4.62 -9.51 -0.48
C PHE A 185 5.49 -10.14 -1.57
N THR A 186 5.40 -9.64 -2.82
CA THR A 186 6.22 -10.12 -3.93
C THR A 186 7.52 -9.32 -4.11
N LEU A 187 7.69 -8.24 -3.35
CA LEU A 187 8.79 -7.29 -3.46
C LEU A 187 10.00 -7.81 -2.67
N GLY A 188 10.83 -8.63 -3.33
CA GLY A 188 11.87 -9.45 -2.70
C GLY A 188 12.96 -8.68 -1.94
N ASP A 189 13.26 -7.45 -2.35
CA ASP A 189 14.27 -6.59 -1.68
C ASP A 189 13.77 -5.96 -0.38
N LEU A 190 12.46 -6.05 -0.10
CA LEU A 190 11.88 -5.54 1.14
C LEU A 190 11.85 -6.63 2.21
N SER A 191 12.13 -6.24 3.45
CA SER A 191 11.90 -7.11 4.60
C SER A 191 10.40 -7.38 4.78
N LEU A 192 10.04 -8.49 5.44
CA LEU A 192 8.64 -8.86 5.67
C LEU A 192 7.85 -7.75 6.38
N GLU A 193 8.51 -7.00 7.28
CA GLU A 193 7.89 -5.88 7.98
C GLU A 193 7.50 -4.77 7.01
N PHE A 194 8.37 -4.41 6.06
CA PHE A 194 8.04 -3.38 5.06
C PHE A 194 7.07 -3.88 4.00
N GLN A 195 7.16 -5.14 3.56
CA GLN A 195 6.14 -5.73 2.69
C GLN A 195 4.76 -5.66 3.33
N THR A 196 4.67 -6.02 4.61
CA THR A 196 3.42 -5.94 5.39
C THR A 196 2.98 -4.49 5.59
N GLY A 197 3.92 -3.58 5.91
CA GLY A 197 3.64 -2.15 6.07
C GLY A 197 3.05 -1.53 4.80
N LEU A 198 3.60 -1.86 3.62
CA LEU A 198 3.06 -1.45 2.34
C LEU A 198 1.68 -2.07 2.08
N ALA A 199 1.49 -3.36 2.36
CA ALA A 199 0.19 -4.02 2.20
C ALA A 199 -0.91 -3.33 3.05
N LEU A 200 -0.61 -3.04 4.32
CA LEU A 200 -1.50 -2.30 5.21
C LEU A 200 -1.71 -0.87 4.75
N GLY A 201 -0.67 -0.22 4.22
CA GLY A 201 -0.78 1.11 3.63
C GLY A 201 -1.69 1.13 2.41
N VAL A 202 -1.58 0.14 1.52
CA VAL A 202 -2.46 0.01 0.34
C VAL A 202 -3.91 -0.07 0.78
N ILE A 203 -4.21 -0.89 1.78
CA ILE A 203 -5.57 -1.03 2.35
C ILE A 203 -6.03 0.28 2.99
N HIS A 204 -5.19 0.92 3.80
CA HIS A 204 -5.60 2.09 4.58
C HIS A 204 -5.78 3.35 3.73
N TRP A 205 -4.92 3.58 2.74
CA TRP A 205 -4.95 4.77 1.89
C TRP A 205 -5.68 4.56 0.55
N GLY A 206 -6.33 3.42 0.35
CA GLY A 206 -7.23 3.21 -0.80
C GLY A 206 -6.49 3.02 -2.13
N LEU A 207 -5.30 2.41 -2.11
CA LEU A 207 -4.48 2.20 -3.32
C LEU A 207 -4.81 0.89 -4.05
N GLU A 208 -6.00 0.33 -3.83
CA GLU A 208 -6.47 -0.90 -4.47
C GLU A 208 -7.11 -0.69 -5.85
N THR A 209 -7.73 0.47 -6.11
CA THR A 209 -8.39 0.79 -7.39
C THR A 209 -7.51 1.65 -8.29
N PRO A 210 -7.56 1.48 -9.63
CA PRO A 210 -6.89 2.38 -10.58
C PRO A 210 -7.46 3.79 -10.54
#